data_AF-A0A9X2C337-F1
#
_entry.id   AF-A0A9X2C337-F1
#
_cell.length_a   1.000
_cell.length_b   1.000
_cell.length_c   1.000
_cell.angle_alpha   90.00
_cell.angle_beta   90.00
_cell.angle_gamma   90.00
#
_symmetry.space_group_name_H-M   'P 1'
#
loop_
_entity.id
_entity.type
_entity.pdbx_description
1 polymer ?
#
loop_
_entity_poly.entity_id
_entity_poly.type
_entity_poly.pdbx_seq_one_letter_code
_entity_poly.pdbx_strand_id
1 'polypeptide(L)'
;MTSTTPDSTSPDGAHDATASPAQMLEQAEWRLYVDIRGAGELGRAALDALAGQPTHPLRGEAHFQVAFSLLRTGDHARALEHNALARASFAAHDNARGLLMCDQVEALHLHVQGRLEDALALHLRILARSGDVARRPSDLYICHNSRAITRKLLGQHDYMLRDFYEALAAAKACASPGPHINALTNLGGSHTDLWNLGEAQKLAEQALDLAEAAGAWSSFAVSVFNLAQIYDGLGLSGPCAAMLERIRSNEPRMLPGVLARNTPLMAIAHLCAGDVAGAGKWLDPGVTPTHSVDPSHLTDHARAQASYLIATGHPEQARQVVRAHLAAAAGAELPDPPYSRMRLLHLATELCEALGDPAAALRHLREAQSLYETLVGRSARAGFIATQVAHETALARDDRDRAREAQERAEVDRRRLATLNLALEERMHESQRLNEALRQKIAEAEALQEQLREQAVRDPLTGLYNRRFLDETSGARIELARRNRTSIAIVLIDIDHFKQINDQLGHGGGDEVLRRFAGLLRERMRRSDILCRFGGEEFVLLVDNCELQPLADILETMLRQFRAMRFGSGEHVLADSTFSAGIAVLDVDGRDFESLVRVADARMYRAKAAGRAQVIRADA
;
A
#
# COMPACT_ATOMS: atom_id res chain seq x y z
N MET A 1 -20.35 57.37 40.63
CA MET A 1 -18.88 57.46 40.53
C MET A 1 -18.35 56.06 40.37
N THR A 2 -17.86 55.79 39.17
CA THR A 2 -17.33 54.52 38.68
C THR A 2 -16.05 54.14 39.41
N SER A 3 -16.05 53.04 40.17
CA SER A 3 -14.81 52.38 40.60
C SER A 3 -14.59 51.14 39.75
N THR A 4 -13.60 51.23 38.89
CA THR A 4 -12.98 50.17 38.10
C THR A 4 -12.47 49.04 39.00
N THR A 5 -12.97 47.82 38.79
CA THR A 5 -12.33 46.58 39.25
C THR A 5 -11.23 46.16 38.26
N PRO A 6 -10.10 45.60 38.72
CA PRO A 6 -8.96 45.32 37.85
C PRO A 6 -9.17 44.03 37.04
N ASP A 7 -8.81 44.09 35.76
CA ASP A 7 -8.61 42.95 34.89
C ASP A 7 -7.59 41.99 35.50
N SER A 8 -8.01 40.75 35.74
CA SER A 8 -7.12 39.63 36.09
C SER A 8 -6.73 38.90 34.80
N THR A 9 -5.65 39.37 34.20
CA THR A 9 -4.94 38.65 33.13
C THR A 9 -4.34 37.37 33.71
N SER A 10 -4.74 36.23 33.18
CA SER A 10 -4.04 34.97 33.41
C SER A 10 -2.68 35.01 32.68
N PRO A 11 -1.59 34.51 33.29
CA PRO A 11 -0.28 34.46 32.65
C PRO A 11 -0.20 33.22 31.76
N ASP A 12 -0.56 33.36 30.48
CA ASP A 12 -0.04 32.61 29.31
C ASP A 12 -1.00 32.72 28.10
N GLY A 13 -1.23 33.96 27.66
CA GLY A 13 -2.10 34.28 26.54
C GLY A 13 -1.59 35.45 25.71
N ALA A 14 -0.28 35.54 25.49
CA ALA A 14 0.22 36.41 24.43
C ALA A 14 -0.21 35.79 23.10
N HIS A 15 -1.30 36.30 22.52
CA HIS A 15 -1.64 36.02 21.13
C HIS A 15 -0.43 36.39 20.28
N ASP A 16 0.18 35.39 19.65
CA ASP A 16 1.18 35.62 18.63
C ASP A 16 0.46 36.27 17.44
N ALA A 17 0.54 37.59 17.34
CA ALA A 17 -0.14 38.41 16.33
C ALA A 17 0.31 38.08 14.88
N THR A 18 1.18 37.06 14.72
CA THR A 18 1.70 36.56 13.45
C THR A 18 1.08 35.22 13.01
N ALA A 19 0.23 34.60 13.82
CA ALA A 19 -0.37 33.30 13.49
C ALA A 19 -1.33 33.39 12.30
N SER A 20 -1.19 32.48 11.34
CA SER A 20 -2.12 32.35 10.21
C SER A 20 -3.50 31.84 10.67
N PRO A 21 -4.59 32.10 9.92
CA PRO A 21 -5.91 31.56 10.24
C PRO A 21 -5.94 30.03 10.41
N ALA A 22 -5.11 29.30 9.65
CA ALA A 22 -4.99 27.85 9.78
C ALA A 22 -4.39 27.45 11.13
N GLN A 23 -3.31 28.10 11.56
CA GLN A 23 -2.69 27.86 12.88
C GLN A 23 -3.64 28.21 14.02
N MET A 24 -4.41 29.29 13.90
CA MET A 24 -5.44 29.64 14.90
C MET A 24 -6.49 28.54 15.03
N LEU A 25 -6.94 27.95 13.92
CA LEU A 25 -7.93 26.87 13.94
C LEU A 25 -7.38 25.55 14.46
N GLU A 26 -6.12 25.24 14.17
CA GLU A 26 -5.43 24.08 14.75
C GLU A 26 -5.31 24.23 16.27
N GLN A 27 -4.94 25.43 16.75
CA GLN A 27 -4.92 25.73 18.19
C GLN A 27 -6.33 25.69 18.80
N ALA A 28 -7.36 26.16 18.08
CA ALA A 28 -8.74 26.10 18.54
C ALA A 28 -9.21 24.64 18.71
N GLU A 29 -8.91 23.77 17.73
CA GLU A 29 -9.18 22.34 17.81
C GLU A 29 -8.41 21.69 18.97
N TRP A 30 -7.15 22.08 19.21
CA TRP A 30 -6.38 21.56 20.33
C TRP A 30 -6.97 21.97 21.68
N ARG A 31 -7.45 23.21 21.81
CA ARG A 31 -8.09 23.72 23.03
C ARG A 31 -9.51 23.22 23.23
N LEU A 32 -10.12 22.64 22.21
CA LEU A 32 -11.45 22.04 22.29
C LEU A 32 -11.44 20.98 23.41
N TYR A 33 -12.22 21.22 24.47
CA TYR A 33 -12.30 20.42 25.72
C TYR A 33 -11.21 20.64 26.80
N VAL A 34 -10.24 21.53 26.58
CA VAL A 34 -9.34 22.03 27.64
C VAL A 34 -9.71 23.46 28.03
N ASP A 35 -9.97 24.30 27.03
CA ASP A 35 -10.39 25.69 27.15
C ASP A 35 -11.39 26.03 26.02
N ILE A 36 -12.66 25.75 26.28
CA ILE A 36 -13.73 25.93 25.28
C ILE A 36 -13.88 27.41 24.88
N ARG A 37 -13.72 28.35 25.83
CA ARG A 37 -13.86 29.78 25.53
C ARG A 37 -12.71 30.27 24.65
N GLY A 38 -11.47 29.92 25.00
CA GLY A 38 -10.32 30.26 24.17
C GLY A 38 -10.36 29.63 22.77
N ALA A 39 -10.93 28.44 22.62
CA ALA A 39 -11.18 27.86 21.30
C ALA A 39 -12.15 28.72 20.47
N GLY A 40 -13.23 29.23 21.07
CA GLY A 40 -14.16 30.16 20.42
C GLY A 40 -13.53 31.52 20.07
N GLU A 41 -12.65 32.03 20.92
CA GLU A 41 -11.90 33.28 20.68
C GLU A 41 -10.93 33.14 19.50
N LEU A 42 -10.20 32.02 19.42
CA LEU A 42 -9.34 31.70 18.27
C LEU A 42 -10.14 31.56 16.97
N GLY A 43 -11.33 30.94 17.04
CA GLY A 43 -12.24 30.89 15.90
C GLY A 43 -12.68 32.28 15.42
N ARG A 44 -12.95 33.21 16.36
CA ARG A 44 -13.28 34.60 16.02
C ARG A 44 -12.09 35.35 15.43
N ALA A 45 -10.90 35.20 16.02
CA ALA A 45 -9.67 35.79 15.49
C ALA A 45 -9.37 35.32 14.06
N ALA A 46 -9.61 34.03 13.76
CA ALA A 46 -9.47 33.50 12.41
C ALA A 46 -10.49 34.11 11.43
N LEU A 47 -11.73 34.38 11.87
CA LEU A 47 -12.73 35.08 11.05
C LEU A 47 -12.34 36.53 10.76
N ASP A 48 -11.80 37.23 11.76
CA ASP A 48 -11.34 38.62 11.63
C ASP A 48 -10.16 38.73 10.65
N ALA A 49 -9.19 37.81 10.75
CA ALA A 49 -8.07 37.70 9.82
C ALA A 49 -8.52 37.38 8.38
N LEU A 50 -9.68 36.73 8.21
CA LEU A 50 -10.29 36.38 6.92
C LEU A 50 -11.38 37.37 6.48
N ALA A 51 -11.53 38.53 7.13
CA ALA A 51 -12.63 39.46 6.85
C ALA A 51 -12.67 39.94 5.39
N GLY A 52 -11.51 40.13 4.76
CA GLY A 52 -11.40 40.52 3.34
C GLY A 52 -11.58 39.38 2.33
N GLN A 53 -11.82 38.15 2.79
CA GLN A 53 -11.87 36.94 1.93
C GLN A 53 -13.14 36.13 2.20
N PRO A 54 -14.34 36.62 1.83
CA PRO A 54 -15.61 36.04 2.27
C PRO A 54 -15.87 34.62 1.75
N THR A 55 -15.23 34.23 0.64
CA THR A 55 -15.31 32.90 0.05
C THR A 55 -14.18 31.97 0.50
N HIS A 56 -13.33 32.36 1.45
CA HIS A 56 -12.21 31.52 1.86
C HIS A 56 -12.68 30.22 2.57
N PRO A 57 -12.15 29.03 2.22
CA PRO A 57 -12.65 27.75 2.72
C PRO A 57 -12.52 27.58 4.24
N LEU A 58 -11.49 28.17 4.86
CA LEU A 58 -11.30 28.09 6.32
C LEU A 58 -12.37 28.84 7.14
N ARG A 59 -13.15 29.73 6.52
CA ARG A 59 -14.23 30.43 7.22
C ARG A 59 -15.29 29.46 7.75
N GLY A 60 -15.54 28.36 7.03
CA GLY A 60 -16.46 27.32 7.49
C GLY A 60 -16.03 26.69 8.81
N GLU A 61 -14.76 26.29 8.91
CA GLU A 61 -14.20 25.71 10.15
C GLU A 61 -14.16 26.76 11.27
N ALA A 62 -13.82 28.02 10.96
CA ALA A 62 -13.82 29.10 11.94
C ALA A 62 -15.22 29.39 12.52
N HIS A 63 -16.24 29.47 11.66
CA HIS A 63 -17.62 29.59 12.10
C HIS A 63 -18.06 28.37 12.92
N PHE A 64 -17.66 27.16 12.54
CA PHE A 64 -17.94 25.95 13.32
C PHE A 64 -17.33 26.00 14.73
N GLN A 65 -16.07 26.39 14.88
CA GLN A 65 -15.42 26.50 16.20
C GLN A 65 -16.15 27.51 17.10
N VAL A 66 -16.56 28.65 16.54
CA VAL A 66 -17.36 29.65 17.27
C VAL A 66 -18.73 29.09 17.64
N ALA A 67 -19.44 28.46 16.70
CA ALA A 67 -20.75 27.86 16.95
C ALA A 67 -20.69 26.81 18.07
N PHE A 68 -19.73 25.89 17.99
CA PHE A 68 -19.56 24.81 18.96
C PHE A 68 -19.21 25.34 20.35
N SER A 69 -18.30 26.32 20.44
CA SER A 69 -17.99 27.01 21.70
C SER A 69 -19.22 27.67 22.29
N LEU A 70 -19.95 28.49 21.51
CA LEU A 70 -21.11 29.24 21.98
C LEU A 70 -22.21 28.31 22.50
N LEU A 71 -22.47 27.20 21.79
CA LEU A 71 -23.45 26.20 22.19
C LEU A 71 -23.11 25.61 23.57
N ARG A 72 -21.83 25.29 23.81
CA ARG A 72 -21.36 24.74 25.09
C ARG A 72 -21.30 25.77 26.22
N THR A 73 -21.23 27.05 25.90
CA THR A 73 -21.23 28.14 26.90
C THR A 73 -22.59 28.76 27.15
N GLY A 74 -23.64 28.35 26.40
CA GLY A 74 -25.03 28.72 26.66
C GLY A 74 -25.65 29.76 25.70
N ASP A 75 -24.92 30.27 24.70
CA ASP A 75 -25.42 31.26 23.74
C ASP A 75 -25.93 30.56 22.47
N HIS A 76 -27.07 29.87 22.60
CA HIS A 76 -27.56 28.96 21.56
C HIS A 76 -28.04 29.69 20.30
N ALA A 77 -28.58 30.90 20.43
CA ALA A 77 -29.08 31.67 19.29
C ALA A 77 -27.92 32.03 18.36
N ARG A 78 -26.84 32.59 18.90
CA ARG A 78 -25.65 32.92 18.11
C ARG A 78 -24.90 31.68 17.65
N ALA A 79 -24.94 30.58 18.42
CA ALA A 79 -24.40 29.31 17.96
C ALA A 79 -25.05 28.84 16.65
N LEU A 80 -26.37 28.94 16.52
CA LEU A 80 -27.10 28.57 15.31
C LEU A 80 -26.82 29.51 14.13
N GLU A 81 -26.68 30.82 14.38
CA GLU A 81 -26.27 31.79 13.36
C GLU A 81 -24.90 31.43 12.77
N HIS A 82 -23.91 31.18 13.64
CA HIS A 82 -22.60 30.75 13.20
C HIS A 82 -22.64 29.37 12.52
N ASN A 83 -23.48 28.44 12.97
CA ASN A 83 -23.64 27.13 12.33
C ASN A 83 -24.22 27.24 10.91
N ALA A 84 -25.19 28.13 10.68
CA ALA A 84 -25.73 28.39 9.35
C ALA A 84 -24.68 28.97 8.39
N LEU A 85 -23.85 29.90 8.89
CA LEU A 85 -22.71 30.45 8.13
C LEU A 85 -21.64 29.39 7.82
N ALA A 86 -21.33 28.52 8.79
CA ALA A 86 -20.45 27.38 8.58
C ALA A 86 -20.99 26.45 7.50
N ARG A 87 -22.27 26.08 7.58
CA ARG A 87 -22.95 25.21 6.61
C ARG A 87 -22.93 25.80 5.20
N ALA A 88 -23.22 27.09 5.05
CA ALA A 88 -23.17 27.77 3.75
C ALA A 88 -21.75 27.76 3.16
N SER A 89 -20.73 28.01 3.99
CA SER A 89 -19.33 27.96 3.58
C SER A 89 -18.91 26.54 3.17
N PHE A 90 -19.26 25.51 3.95
CA PHE A 90 -18.94 24.13 3.62
C PHE A 90 -19.64 23.64 2.36
N ALA A 91 -20.91 24.01 2.15
CA ALA A 91 -21.66 23.69 0.94
C ALA A 91 -21.03 24.34 -0.31
N ALA A 92 -20.57 25.58 -0.21
CA ALA A 92 -19.90 26.28 -1.31
C ALA A 92 -18.56 25.65 -1.73
N HIS A 93 -17.99 24.77 -0.90
CA HIS A 93 -16.71 24.11 -1.13
C HIS A 93 -16.83 22.57 -1.16
N ASP A 94 -18.04 22.02 -1.35
CA ASP A 94 -18.31 20.58 -1.37
C ASP A 94 -17.73 19.80 -0.17
N ASN A 95 -17.65 20.45 0.99
CA ASN A 95 -17.06 19.87 2.19
C ASN A 95 -18.08 19.02 2.96
N ALA A 96 -18.25 17.77 2.52
CA ALA A 96 -19.17 16.80 3.13
C ALA A 96 -18.91 16.56 4.63
N ARG A 97 -17.64 16.56 5.05
CA ARG A 97 -17.23 16.42 6.46
C ARG A 97 -17.77 17.58 7.29
N GLY A 98 -17.56 18.82 6.84
CA GLY A 98 -18.02 20.02 7.53
C GLY A 98 -19.54 20.07 7.65
N LEU A 99 -20.27 19.66 6.61
CA LEU A 99 -21.74 19.56 6.64
C LEU A 99 -22.24 18.57 7.70
N LEU A 100 -21.58 17.42 7.86
CA LEU A 100 -21.90 16.47 8.95
C LEU A 100 -21.67 17.07 10.33
N MET A 101 -20.63 17.91 10.50
CA MET A 101 -20.37 18.59 11.77
C MET A 101 -21.40 19.69 12.05
N CYS A 102 -21.94 20.35 11.03
CA CYS A 102 -23.08 21.25 11.20
C CYS A 102 -24.35 20.51 11.65
N ASP A 103 -24.63 19.31 11.12
CA ASP A 103 -25.73 18.46 11.58
C ASP A 103 -25.52 18.06 13.06
N GLN A 104 -24.27 17.86 13.48
CA GLN A 104 -23.94 17.54 14.87
C GLN A 104 -24.20 18.70 15.84
N VAL A 105 -23.97 19.95 15.41
CA VAL A 105 -24.34 21.15 16.19
C VAL A 105 -25.85 21.24 16.35
N GLU A 106 -26.63 20.92 15.32
CA GLU A 106 -28.10 20.88 15.39
C GLU A 106 -28.60 19.78 16.34
N ALA A 107 -27.98 18.60 16.32
CA ALA A 107 -28.31 17.52 17.25
C ALA A 107 -28.06 17.92 18.71
N LEU A 108 -26.94 18.59 18.98
CA LEU A 108 -26.64 19.15 20.29
C LEU A 108 -27.61 20.26 20.69
N HIS A 109 -28.10 21.06 19.75
CA HIS A 109 -29.12 22.06 20.04
C HIS A 109 -30.46 21.41 20.44
N LEU A 110 -30.91 20.37 19.72
CA LEU A 110 -32.10 19.60 20.08
C LEU A 110 -31.98 18.98 21.47
N HIS A 111 -30.79 18.46 21.80
CA HIS A 111 -30.48 17.95 23.13
C HIS A 111 -30.72 19.00 24.21
N VAL A 112 -30.20 20.22 24.03
CA VAL A 112 -30.35 21.30 25.02
C VAL A 112 -31.80 21.79 25.13
N GLN A 113 -32.62 21.62 24.09
CA GLN A 113 -34.07 21.87 24.15
C GLN A 113 -34.86 20.75 24.86
N GLY A 114 -34.20 19.69 25.33
CA GLY A 114 -34.87 18.52 25.91
C GLY A 114 -35.52 17.59 24.89
N ARG A 115 -35.31 17.82 23.58
CA ARG A 115 -35.84 16.99 22.49
C ARG A 115 -34.92 15.79 22.23
N LEU A 116 -34.77 14.95 23.25
CA LEU A 116 -33.75 13.91 23.29
C LEU A 116 -33.93 12.81 22.22
N GLU A 117 -35.18 12.43 21.93
CA GLU A 117 -35.51 11.47 20.86
C GLU A 117 -35.11 11.99 19.47
N ASP A 118 -35.44 13.26 19.18
CA ASP A 118 -35.08 13.92 17.91
C ASP A 118 -33.56 14.05 17.77
N ALA A 119 -32.88 14.44 18.86
CA ALA A 119 -31.42 14.51 18.91
C ALA A 119 -30.78 13.14 18.64
N LEU A 120 -31.29 12.08 19.26
CA LEU A 120 -30.81 10.71 19.04
C LEU A 120 -31.02 10.26 17.60
N ALA A 121 -32.20 10.51 17.03
CA ALA A 121 -32.50 10.18 15.64
C ALA A 121 -31.54 10.91 14.67
N LEU A 122 -31.18 12.17 14.95
CA LEU A 122 -30.20 12.89 14.16
C LEU A 122 -28.77 12.33 14.33
N HIS A 123 -28.33 12.04 15.57
CA HIS A 123 -27.02 11.41 15.81
C HIS A 123 -26.86 10.07 15.07
N LEU A 124 -27.92 9.24 15.05
CA LEU A 124 -27.92 7.96 14.33
C LEU A 124 -27.81 8.16 12.82
N ARG A 125 -28.50 9.17 12.25
CA ARG A 125 -28.38 9.51 10.82
C ARG A 125 -26.99 10.01 10.46
N ILE A 126 -26.39 10.86 11.28
CA ILE A 126 -25.00 11.34 11.09
C ILE A 126 -24.04 10.14 11.02
N LEU A 127 -24.18 9.18 11.95
CA LEU A 127 -23.32 8.00 12.00
C LEU A 127 -23.58 7.00 10.87
N ALA A 128 -24.82 6.87 10.38
CA ALA A 128 -25.12 6.03 9.23
C ALA A 128 -24.51 6.58 7.92
N ARG A 129 -24.52 7.91 7.72
CA ARG A 129 -23.91 8.58 6.55
C ARG A 129 -22.39 8.57 6.54
N SER A 130 -21.79 7.99 7.58
CA SER A 130 -20.37 8.09 7.83
C SER A 130 -19.50 7.11 7.05
N GLY A 131 -20.08 6.06 6.48
CA GLY A 131 -19.33 5.09 5.67
C GLY A 131 -18.67 5.73 4.44
N ASP A 132 -19.20 6.86 3.98
CA ASP A 132 -18.82 7.50 2.72
C ASP A 132 -17.95 8.76 2.90
N VAL A 133 -17.71 9.20 4.14
CA VAL A 133 -17.02 10.48 4.42
C VAL A 133 -15.86 10.29 5.40
N ALA A 134 -14.66 10.65 4.96
CA ALA A 134 -13.48 10.67 5.82
C ALA A 134 -13.63 11.66 6.98
N ARG A 135 -13.36 11.23 8.21
CA ARG A 135 -13.54 12.00 9.44
C ARG A 135 -12.27 12.02 10.27
N ARG A 136 -12.03 13.14 10.97
CA ARG A 136 -10.96 13.25 11.95
C ARG A 136 -11.32 12.42 13.21
N PRO A 137 -10.33 11.93 13.98
CA PRO A 137 -10.58 11.35 15.29
C PRO A 137 -11.41 12.26 16.22
N SER A 138 -11.20 13.58 16.16
CA SER A 138 -11.96 14.58 16.90
C SER A 138 -13.45 14.61 16.52
N ASP A 139 -13.77 14.51 15.23
CA ASP A 139 -15.15 14.46 14.74
C ASP A 139 -15.88 13.22 15.26
N LEU A 140 -15.21 12.06 15.19
CA LEU A 140 -15.73 10.79 15.72
C LEU A 140 -16.00 10.91 17.22
N TYR A 141 -15.04 11.44 17.97
CA TYR A 141 -15.19 11.65 19.39
C TYR A 141 -16.42 12.51 19.71
N ILE A 142 -16.59 13.65 19.04
CA ILE A 142 -17.76 14.54 19.25
C ILE A 142 -19.06 13.77 18.99
N CYS A 143 -19.16 13.04 17.87
CA CYS A 143 -20.36 12.28 17.53
C CYS A 143 -20.69 11.19 18.57
N HIS A 144 -19.74 10.34 18.92
CA HIS A 144 -19.96 9.25 19.88
C HIS A 144 -20.24 9.80 21.29
N ASN A 145 -19.48 10.79 21.75
CA ASN A 145 -19.65 11.38 23.09
C ASN A 145 -21.03 12.05 23.24
N SER A 146 -21.46 12.86 22.27
CA SER A 146 -22.78 13.48 22.31
C SER A 146 -23.92 12.45 22.24
N ARG A 147 -23.79 11.40 21.41
CA ARG A 147 -24.78 10.33 21.34
C ARG A 147 -24.86 9.57 22.67
N ALA A 148 -23.73 9.29 23.30
CA ALA A 148 -23.64 8.65 24.61
C ALA A 148 -24.37 9.47 25.69
N ILE A 149 -24.13 10.78 25.74
CA ILE A 149 -24.80 11.68 26.69
C ILE A 149 -26.32 11.72 26.43
N THR A 150 -26.76 11.81 25.17
CA THR A 150 -28.19 11.75 24.83
C THR A 150 -28.83 10.43 25.25
N ARG A 151 -28.16 9.30 25.02
CA ARG A 151 -28.62 7.97 25.48
C ARG A 151 -28.61 7.83 27.00
N LYS A 152 -27.67 8.47 27.70
CA LYS A 152 -27.64 8.55 29.16
C LYS A 152 -28.94 9.17 29.68
N LEU A 153 -29.33 10.32 29.13
CA LEU A 153 -30.54 11.04 29.54
C LEU A 153 -31.83 10.28 29.16
N LEU A 154 -31.81 9.48 28.09
CA LEU A 154 -32.92 8.57 27.73
C LEU A 154 -32.96 7.27 28.54
N GLY A 155 -32.05 7.07 29.51
CA GLY A 155 -31.97 5.84 30.30
C GLY A 155 -31.49 4.59 29.53
N GLN A 156 -30.94 4.76 28.33
CA GLN A 156 -30.46 3.68 27.47
C GLN A 156 -29.02 3.25 27.85
N HIS A 157 -28.84 2.76 29.08
CA HIS A 157 -27.53 2.58 29.71
C HIS A 157 -26.56 1.64 28.94
N ASP A 158 -27.05 0.53 28.40
CA ASP A 158 -26.22 -0.42 27.64
C ASP A 158 -25.60 0.23 26.39
N TYR A 159 -26.43 0.93 25.63
CA TYR A 159 -26.00 1.63 24.41
C TYR A 159 -25.14 2.85 24.73
N MET A 160 -25.45 3.54 25.83
CA MET A 160 -24.66 4.66 26.35
C MET A 160 -23.22 4.23 26.66
N LEU A 161 -23.02 3.10 27.35
CA LEU A 161 -21.67 2.62 27.66
C LEU A 161 -20.88 2.28 26.39
N ARG A 162 -21.50 1.59 25.43
CA ARG A 162 -20.87 1.28 24.14
C ARG A 162 -20.42 2.54 23.42
N ASP A 163 -21.28 3.56 23.36
CA ASP A 163 -20.94 4.83 22.74
C ASP A 163 -19.82 5.57 23.47
N PHE A 164 -19.78 5.55 24.80
CA PHE A 164 -18.66 6.16 25.54
C PHE A 164 -17.34 5.42 25.31
N TYR A 165 -17.36 4.10 25.16
CA TYR A 165 -16.17 3.34 24.80
C TYR A 165 -15.70 3.64 23.36
N GLU A 166 -16.62 3.77 22.40
CA GLU A 166 -16.32 4.24 21.05
C GLU A 166 -15.73 5.67 21.08
N ALA A 167 -16.30 6.56 21.89
CA ALA A 167 -15.79 7.90 22.11
C ALA A 167 -14.37 7.88 22.70
N LEU A 168 -14.11 7.03 23.70
CA LEU A 168 -12.77 6.88 24.30
C LEU A 168 -11.75 6.37 23.28
N ALA A 169 -12.13 5.43 22.42
CA ALA A 169 -11.26 4.94 21.35
C ALA A 169 -10.91 6.05 20.34
N ALA A 170 -11.90 6.83 19.90
CA ALA A 170 -11.68 7.99 19.03
C ALA A 170 -10.83 9.08 19.71
N ALA A 171 -11.07 9.33 20.99
CA ALA A 171 -10.34 10.31 21.78
C ALA A 171 -8.85 9.97 21.92
N LYS A 172 -8.50 8.68 22.10
CA LYS A 172 -7.11 8.20 22.15
C LYS A 172 -6.34 8.41 20.84
N ALA A 173 -7.05 8.55 19.72
CA ALA A 173 -6.46 8.84 18.42
C ALA A 173 -6.37 10.35 18.13
N CYS A 174 -6.87 11.22 19.01
CA CYS A 174 -6.73 12.66 18.89
C CYS A 174 -5.34 13.12 19.30
N ALA A 175 -4.84 14.19 18.67
CA ALA A 175 -3.56 14.79 19.04
C ALA A 175 -3.62 15.61 20.34
N SER A 176 -4.77 16.23 20.64
CA SER A 176 -4.99 16.95 21.89
C SER A 176 -5.38 16.01 23.04
N PRO A 177 -4.90 16.26 24.27
CA PRO A 177 -5.29 15.49 25.44
C PRO A 177 -6.75 15.75 25.88
N GLY A 178 -7.35 16.89 25.49
CA GLY A 178 -8.69 17.31 25.92
C GLY A 178 -9.78 16.27 25.70
N PRO A 179 -9.97 15.75 24.47
CA PRO A 179 -10.90 14.66 24.18
C PRO A 179 -10.70 13.43 25.07
N HIS A 180 -9.45 13.03 25.33
CA HIS A 180 -9.14 11.83 26.11
C HIS A 180 -9.52 12.02 27.57
N ILE A 181 -9.16 13.17 28.16
CA ILE A 181 -9.52 13.53 29.54
C ILE A 181 -11.05 13.55 29.69
N ASN A 182 -11.76 14.21 28.78
CA ASN A 182 -13.22 14.32 28.86
C ASN A 182 -13.92 12.97 28.63
N ALA A 183 -13.41 12.12 27.71
CA ALA A 183 -13.94 10.78 27.51
C ALA A 183 -13.82 9.91 28.78
N LEU A 184 -12.66 9.92 29.44
CA LEU A 184 -12.44 9.19 30.69
C LEU A 184 -13.33 9.74 31.81
N THR A 185 -13.46 11.06 31.92
CA THR A 185 -14.30 11.72 32.93
C THR A 185 -15.76 11.31 32.78
N ASN A 186 -16.30 11.39 31.55
CA ASN A 186 -17.71 11.05 31.30
C ASN A 186 -17.99 9.55 31.48
N LEU A 187 -17.11 8.69 30.95
CA LEU A 187 -17.26 7.24 31.10
C LEU A 187 -17.14 6.81 32.57
N GLY A 188 -16.18 7.39 33.31
CA GLY A 188 -16.00 7.16 34.74
C GLY A 188 -17.24 7.56 35.54
N GLY A 189 -17.76 8.77 35.33
CA GLY A 189 -19.00 9.23 35.96
C GLY A 189 -20.20 8.34 35.63
N SER A 190 -20.32 7.87 34.37
CA SER A 190 -21.35 6.92 33.99
C SER A 190 -21.22 5.55 34.67
N HIS A 191 -20.01 5.06 34.93
CA HIS A 191 -19.83 3.86 35.75
C HIS A 191 -20.17 4.11 37.23
N THR A 192 -19.91 5.30 37.77
CA THR A 192 -20.37 5.70 39.11
C THR A 192 -21.89 5.65 39.21
N ASP A 193 -22.61 6.23 38.24
CA ASP A 193 -24.08 6.21 38.19
C ASP A 193 -24.67 4.79 38.16
N LEU A 194 -23.92 3.84 37.57
CA LEU A 194 -24.29 2.43 37.45
C LEU A 194 -23.73 1.56 38.59
N TRP A 195 -23.15 2.16 39.64
CA TRP A 195 -22.55 1.46 40.77
C TRP A 195 -21.45 0.46 40.38
N ASN A 196 -20.72 0.75 39.30
CA ASN A 196 -19.52 0.01 38.89
C ASN A 196 -18.26 0.75 39.38
N LEU A 197 -18.16 0.93 40.71
CA LEU A 197 -17.17 1.81 41.33
C LEU A 197 -15.72 1.42 41.04
N GLY A 198 -15.43 0.13 40.91
CA GLY A 198 -14.07 -0.34 40.64
C GLY A 198 -13.55 0.08 39.26
N GLU A 199 -14.42 0.10 38.24
CA GLU A 199 -14.04 0.60 36.91
C GLU A 199 -14.09 2.13 36.86
N ALA A 200 -15.07 2.73 37.54
CA ALA A 200 -15.17 4.19 37.67
C ALA A 200 -13.90 4.79 38.30
N GLN A 201 -13.36 4.16 39.34
CA GLN A 201 -12.12 4.56 40.00
C GLN A 201 -10.95 4.60 39.02
N LYS A 202 -10.68 3.50 38.30
CA LYS A 202 -9.56 3.41 37.34
C LYS A 202 -9.63 4.50 36.28
N LEU A 203 -10.83 4.74 35.74
CA LEU A 203 -11.04 5.75 34.70
C LEU A 203 -10.84 7.17 35.23
N ALA A 204 -11.33 7.46 36.44
CA ALA A 204 -11.20 8.77 37.06
C ALA A 204 -9.76 9.07 37.51
N GLU A 205 -9.00 8.06 37.99
CA GLU A 205 -7.56 8.19 38.25
C GLU A 205 -6.78 8.53 36.97
N GLN A 206 -7.04 7.81 35.87
CA GLN A 206 -6.43 8.11 34.56
C GLN A 206 -6.78 9.52 34.05
N ALA A 207 -8.05 9.94 34.22
CA ALA A 207 -8.49 11.28 33.82
C ALA A 207 -7.75 12.37 34.61
N LEU A 208 -7.59 12.15 35.91
CA LEU A 208 -6.93 13.09 36.81
C LEU A 208 -5.45 13.28 36.46
N ASP A 209 -4.72 12.19 36.26
CA ASP A 209 -3.29 12.23 35.91
C ASP A 209 -3.06 12.92 34.56
N LEU A 210 -3.90 12.62 33.56
CA LEU A 210 -3.84 13.28 32.25
C LEU A 210 -4.21 14.76 32.33
N ALA A 211 -5.21 15.12 33.14
CA ALA A 211 -5.62 16.50 33.31
C ALA A 211 -4.53 17.35 33.99
N GLU A 212 -3.87 16.79 35.01
CA GLU A 212 -2.74 17.46 35.67
C GLU A 212 -1.56 17.64 34.71
N ALA A 213 -1.18 16.59 33.99
CA ALA A 213 -0.08 16.65 33.02
C ALA A 213 -0.35 17.65 31.88
N ALA A 214 -1.61 17.80 31.47
CA ALA A 214 -2.02 18.74 30.42
C ALA A 214 -2.31 20.17 30.92
N GLY A 215 -2.24 20.43 32.24
CA GLY A 215 -2.65 21.72 32.82
C GLY A 215 -4.14 22.04 32.64
N ALA A 216 -4.98 21.01 32.44
CA ALA A 216 -6.41 21.15 32.21
C ALA A 216 -7.17 21.27 33.55
N TRP A 217 -6.97 22.38 34.27
CA TRP A 217 -7.40 22.55 35.66
C TRP A 217 -8.92 22.44 35.90
N SER A 218 -9.75 22.73 34.91
CA SER A 218 -11.19 22.48 34.99
C SER A 218 -11.51 20.98 35.01
N SER A 219 -10.87 20.20 34.14
CA SER A 219 -11.06 18.74 34.08
C SER A 219 -10.37 18.03 35.24
N PHE A 220 -9.26 18.58 35.73
CA PHE A 220 -8.63 18.15 36.99
C PHE A 220 -9.63 18.24 38.14
N ALA A 221 -10.29 19.39 38.31
CA ALA A 221 -11.31 19.59 39.35
C ALA A 221 -12.38 18.51 39.32
N VAL A 222 -12.98 18.31 38.14
CA VAL A 222 -14.07 17.35 37.93
C VAL A 222 -13.61 15.92 38.24
N SER A 223 -12.40 15.56 37.82
CA SER A 223 -11.83 14.23 38.10
C SER A 223 -11.62 14.01 39.60
N VAL A 224 -11.17 15.04 40.33
CA VAL A 224 -11.04 14.97 41.78
C VAL A 224 -12.41 14.83 42.46
N PHE A 225 -13.42 15.59 42.04
CA PHE A 225 -14.77 15.47 42.62
C PHE A 225 -15.39 14.09 42.39
N ASN A 226 -15.23 13.54 41.18
CA ASN A 226 -15.67 12.19 40.86
C ASN A 226 -14.98 11.15 41.76
N LEU A 227 -13.66 11.25 41.95
CA LEU A 227 -12.92 10.35 42.85
C LEU A 227 -13.35 10.49 44.30
N ALA A 228 -13.61 11.71 44.77
CA ALA A 228 -14.10 11.91 46.13
C ALA A 228 -15.46 11.24 46.35
N GLN A 229 -16.37 11.31 45.38
CA GLN A 229 -17.66 10.62 45.42
C GLN A 229 -17.51 9.09 45.38
N ILE A 230 -16.58 8.58 44.57
CA ILE A 230 -16.26 7.14 44.47
C ILE A 230 -15.67 6.64 45.81
N TYR A 231 -14.71 7.36 46.38
CA TYR A 231 -14.09 7.01 47.66
C TYR A 231 -15.07 7.09 48.83
N ASP A 232 -15.97 8.07 48.85
CA ASP A 232 -17.09 8.11 49.79
C ASP A 232 -18.00 6.89 49.63
N GLY A 233 -18.29 6.48 48.39
CA GLY A 233 -19.05 5.25 48.10
C GLY A 233 -18.36 3.96 48.55
N LEU A 234 -17.03 3.93 48.55
CA LEU A 234 -16.20 2.81 49.00
C LEU A 234 -15.86 2.88 50.50
N GLY A 235 -16.22 3.96 51.20
CA GLY A 235 -15.86 4.17 52.62
C GLY A 235 -14.36 4.44 52.85
N LEU A 236 -13.66 5.02 51.87
CA LEU A 236 -12.21 5.23 51.90
C LEU A 236 -11.86 6.68 52.28
N SER A 237 -11.78 6.96 53.58
CA SER A 237 -11.51 8.32 54.10
C SER A 237 -10.12 8.87 53.76
N GLY A 238 -9.06 8.03 53.83
CA GLY A 238 -7.69 8.43 53.53
C GLY A 238 -7.49 8.94 52.09
N PRO A 239 -7.88 8.15 51.05
CA PRO A 239 -7.88 8.62 49.67
C PRO A 239 -8.72 9.87 49.43
N CYS A 240 -9.87 9.99 50.11
CA CYS A 240 -10.70 11.20 50.03
C CYS A 240 -9.98 12.45 50.58
N ALA A 241 -9.31 12.33 51.73
CA ALA A 241 -8.49 13.41 52.28
C ALA A 241 -7.34 13.82 51.34
N ALA A 242 -6.70 12.85 50.67
CA ALA A 242 -5.67 13.13 49.67
C ALA A 242 -6.20 13.92 48.46
N MET A 243 -7.44 13.66 48.04
CA MET A 243 -8.11 14.42 46.97
C MET A 243 -8.35 15.88 47.36
N LEU A 244 -8.81 16.14 48.59
CA LEU A 244 -8.97 17.50 49.11
C LEU A 244 -7.65 18.27 49.13
N GLU A 245 -6.55 17.59 49.51
CA GLU A 245 -5.22 18.19 49.51
C GLU A 245 -4.74 18.58 48.10
N ARG A 246 -5.05 17.74 47.10
CA ARG A 246 -4.76 18.03 45.69
C ARG A 246 -5.51 19.27 45.20
N ILE A 247 -6.78 19.45 45.59
CA ILE A 247 -7.54 20.66 45.29
C ILE A 247 -6.90 21.86 45.96
N ARG A 248 -6.64 21.80 47.28
CA ARG A 248 -6.04 22.90 48.03
C ARG A 248 -4.70 23.37 47.45
N SER A 249 -3.87 22.41 47.02
CA SER A 249 -2.55 22.70 46.42
C SER A 249 -2.64 23.37 45.05
N ASN A 250 -3.77 23.25 44.35
CA ASN A 250 -3.94 23.74 42.98
C ASN A 250 -5.08 24.77 42.82
N GLU A 251 -5.74 25.15 43.91
CA GLU A 251 -6.88 26.07 43.93
C GLU A 251 -6.64 27.38 43.13
N PRO A 252 -5.46 28.06 43.21
CA PRO A 252 -5.21 29.28 42.45
C PRO A 252 -5.22 29.09 40.93
N ARG A 253 -5.09 27.86 40.44
CA ARG A 253 -5.07 27.51 39.01
C ARG A 253 -6.46 27.12 38.48
N MET A 254 -7.43 26.93 39.37
CA MET A 254 -8.79 26.50 39.03
C MET A 254 -9.69 27.71 38.79
N LEU A 255 -10.60 27.60 37.82
CA LEU A 255 -11.58 28.66 37.58
C LEU A 255 -12.59 28.71 38.75
N PRO A 256 -12.88 29.89 39.34
CA PRO A 256 -13.81 30.01 40.48
C PRO A 256 -15.19 29.37 40.25
N GLY A 257 -15.71 29.47 39.02
CA GLY A 257 -17.01 28.90 38.64
C GLY A 257 -17.04 27.37 38.52
N VAL A 258 -15.89 26.67 38.57
CA VAL A 258 -15.84 25.21 38.56
C VAL A 258 -16.03 24.67 39.98
N LEU A 259 -15.40 25.30 40.97
CA LEU A 259 -15.57 24.96 42.38
C LEU A 259 -17.01 25.24 42.85
N ALA A 260 -17.57 26.40 42.48
CA ALA A 260 -18.92 26.80 42.88
C ALA A 260 -20.03 25.81 42.42
N ARG A 261 -19.88 25.19 41.24
CA ARG A 261 -20.87 24.24 40.71
C ARG A 261 -20.80 22.85 41.34
N ASN A 262 -19.71 22.52 42.03
CA ASN A 262 -19.46 21.21 42.63
C ASN A 262 -19.41 21.27 44.17
N THR A 263 -19.99 22.32 44.74
CA THR A 263 -20.06 22.57 46.19
C THR A 263 -20.65 21.39 47.00
N PRO A 264 -21.68 20.63 46.54
CA PRO A 264 -22.16 19.46 47.30
C PRO A 264 -21.12 18.36 47.41
N LEU A 265 -20.40 18.08 46.32
CA LEU A 265 -19.38 17.04 46.26
C LEU A 265 -18.17 17.41 47.15
N MET A 266 -17.83 18.69 47.22
CA MET A 266 -16.81 19.17 48.16
C MET A 266 -17.23 18.97 49.61
N ALA A 267 -18.47 19.30 49.96
CA ALA A 267 -18.97 19.07 51.31
C ALA A 267 -18.94 17.57 51.67
N ILE A 268 -19.35 16.68 50.75
CA ILE A 268 -19.27 15.22 50.91
C ILE A 268 -17.82 14.77 51.10
N ALA A 269 -16.90 15.27 50.29
CA ALA A 269 -15.49 14.92 50.38
C ALA A 269 -14.90 15.29 51.75
N HIS A 270 -15.17 16.51 52.23
CA HIS A 270 -14.77 16.96 53.57
C HIS A 270 -15.39 16.07 54.67
N LEU A 271 -16.68 15.74 54.58
CA LEU A 271 -17.35 14.86 55.55
C LEU A 271 -16.74 13.44 55.54
N CYS A 272 -16.45 12.88 54.37
CA CYS A 272 -15.80 11.58 54.22
C CYS A 272 -14.37 11.57 54.82
N ALA A 273 -13.65 12.68 54.66
CA ALA A 273 -12.33 12.88 55.27
C ALA A 273 -12.39 13.19 56.78
N GLY A 274 -13.58 13.36 57.37
CA GLY A 274 -13.76 13.73 58.78
C GLY A 274 -13.57 15.23 59.08
N ASP A 275 -13.44 16.08 58.07
CA ASP A 275 -13.31 17.54 58.19
C ASP A 275 -14.68 18.23 58.20
N VAL A 276 -15.38 18.15 59.33
CA VAL A 276 -16.71 18.76 59.51
C VAL A 276 -16.66 20.28 59.33
N ALA A 277 -15.58 20.95 59.75
CA ALA A 277 -15.45 22.39 59.65
C ALA A 277 -15.28 22.85 58.19
N GLY A 278 -14.48 22.12 57.40
CA GLY A 278 -14.35 22.34 55.96
C GLY A 278 -15.66 22.12 55.23
N ALA A 279 -16.41 21.06 55.57
CA ALA A 279 -17.73 20.79 54.99
C ALA A 279 -18.72 21.96 55.22
N GLY A 280 -18.70 22.55 56.41
CA GLY A 280 -19.55 23.71 56.75
C GLY A 280 -19.32 24.92 55.82
N LYS A 281 -18.08 25.17 55.39
CA LYS A 281 -17.77 26.28 54.46
C LYS A 281 -18.45 26.10 53.11
N TRP A 282 -18.50 24.87 52.61
CA TRP A 282 -19.11 24.56 51.31
C TRP A 282 -20.65 24.51 51.36
N LEU A 283 -21.22 24.38 52.56
CA LEU A 283 -22.66 24.37 52.80
C LEU A 283 -23.22 25.73 53.25
N ASP A 284 -22.36 26.71 53.51
CA ASP A 284 -22.76 28.07 53.86
C ASP A 284 -23.60 28.68 52.71
N PRO A 285 -24.85 29.14 52.95
CA PRO A 285 -25.68 29.78 51.93
C PRO A 285 -25.04 31.02 51.27
N GLY A 286 -24.10 31.69 51.95
CA GLY A 286 -23.32 32.80 51.40
C GLY A 286 -22.24 32.36 50.40
N VAL A 287 -21.82 31.10 50.47
CA VAL A 287 -20.86 30.45 49.54
C VAL A 287 -21.62 29.67 48.47
N THR A 288 -22.72 29.03 48.84
CA THR A 288 -23.53 28.15 47.98
C THR A 288 -25.03 28.47 48.13
N PRO A 289 -25.55 29.44 47.36
CA PRO A 289 -26.99 29.65 47.29
C PRO A 289 -27.68 28.41 46.72
N THR A 290 -28.78 27.93 47.33
CA THR A 290 -29.43 26.66 46.95
C THR A 290 -29.88 26.62 45.48
N HIS A 291 -30.23 27.78 44.90
CA HIS A 291 -30.62 27.91 43.49
C HIS A 291 -29.45 27.82 42.50
N SER A 292 -28.21 27.78 42.98
CA SER A 292 -27.00 27.66 42.17
C SER A 292 -26.46 26.23 42.08
N VAL A 293 -27.04 25.29 42.83
CA VAL A 293 -26.68 23.87 42.79
C VAL A 293 -27.21 23.27 41.49
N ASP A 294 -26.36 22.51 40.80
CA ASP A 294 -26.76 21.77 39.61
C ASP A 294 -27.94 20.83 39.94
N PRO A 295 -29.03 20.83 39.15
CA PRO A 295 -30.16 19.94 39.37
C PRO A 295 -29.80 18.46 39.53
N SER A 296 -28.71 18.00 38.90
CA SER A 296 -28.21 16.61 38.99
C SER A 296 -27.48 16.27 40.31
N HIS A 297 -27.22 17.27 41.15
CA HIS A 297 -26.54 17.13 42.44
C HIS A 297 -27.42 17.52 43.63
N LEU A 298 -28.73 17.72 43.43
CA LEU A 298 -29.64 18.13 44.51
C LEU A 298 -29.74 17.07 45.61
N THR A 299 -29.81 15.78 45.24
CA THR A 299 -29.80 14.69 46.21
C THR A 299 -28.50 14.63 47.02
N ASP A 300 -27.36 14.80 46.37
CA ASP A 300 -26.05 14.83 47.04
C ASP A 300 -25.92 16.06 47.96
N HIS A 301 -26.50 17.20 47.58
CA HIS A 301 -26.56 18.39 48.43
C HIS A 301 -27.40 18.17 49.69
N ALA A 302 -28.60 17.61 49.55
CA ALA A 302 -29.45 17.27 50.70
C ALA A 302 -28.74 16.28 51.64
N ARG A 303 -28.03 15.29 51.08
CA ARG A 303 -27.24 14.32 51.84
C ARG A 303 -26.08 14.99 52.59
N ALA A 304 -25.34 15.89 51.93
CA ALA A 304 -24.25 16.63 52.54
C ALA A 304 -24.73 17.51 53.71
N GLN A 305 -25.83 18.25 53.50
CA GLN A 305 -26.46 19.07 54.55
C GLN A 305 -26.90 18.23 55.74
N ALA A 306 -27.62 17.13 55.51
CA ALA A 306 -28.08 16.24 56.57
C ALA A 306 -26.90 15.62 57.35
N SER A 307 -25.86 15.18 56.64
CA SER A 307 -24.65 14.60 57.26
C SER A 307 -23.90 15.63 58.12
N TYR A 308 -23.79 16.87 57.65
CA TYR A 308 -23.20 17.97 58.42
C TYR A 308 -24.03 18.30 59.67
N LEU A 309 -25.36 18.35 59.55
CA LEU A 309 -26.25 18.58 60.69
C LEU A 309 -26.14 17.48 61.74
N ILE A 310 -26.03 16.21 61.31
CA ILE A 310 -25.77 15.08 62.22
C ILE A 310 -24.42 15.27 62.94
N ALA A 311 -23.36 15.57 62.19
CA ALA A 311 -22.01 15.76 62.73
C ALA A 311 -21.90 16.95 63.71
N THR A 312 -22.78 17.95 63.57
CA THR A 312 -22.84 19.13 64.44
C THR A 312 -23.89 19.03 65.55
N GLY A 313 -24.53 17.87 65.74
CA GLY A 313 -25.46 17.62 66.85
C GLY A 313 -26.91 18.05 66.63
N HIS A 314 -27.34 18.19 65.37
CA HIS A 314 -28.70 18.61 64.98
C HIS A 314 -29.48 17.55 64.18
N PRO A 315 -29.64 16.31 64.69
CA PRO A 315 -30.24 15.19 63.93
C PRO A 315 -31.70 15.43 63.54
N GLU A 316 -32.47 16.18 64.34
CA GLU A 316 -33.87 16.52 64.00
C GLU A 316 -33.99 17.45 62.78
N GLN A 317 -33.07 18.42 62.67
CA GLN A 317 -33.01 19.28 61.49
C GLN A 317 -32.55 18.48 60.27
N ALA A 318 -31.58 17.58 60.44
CA ALA A 318 -31.17 16.65 59.38
C ALA A 318 -32.37 15.84 58.86
N ARG A 319 -33.24 15.35 59.77
CA ARG A 319 -34.43 14.57 59.40
C ARG A 319 -35.40 15.39 58.57
N GLN A 320 -35.57 16.67 58.90
CA GLN A 320 -36.41 17.58 58.14
C GLN A 320 -35.87 17.81 56.72
N VAL A 321 -34.55 17.99 56.55
CA VAL A 321 -33.90 18.13 55.24
C VAL A 321 -34.12 16.90 54.38
N VAL A 322 -33.81 15.71 54.92
CA VAL A 322 -33.97 14.43 54.20
C VAL A 322 -35.44 14.21 53.81
N ARG A 323 -36.37 14.43 54.74
CA ARG A 323 -37.80 14.25 54.50
C ARG A 323 -38.34 15.22 53.44
N ALA A 324 -37.91 16.49 53.48
CA ALA A 324 -38.32 17.48 52.49
C ALA A 324 -37.83 17.10 51.08
N HIS A 325 -36.58 16.65 50.96
CA HIS A 325 -36.03 16.20 49.69
C HIS A 325 -36.74 14.96 49.15
N LEU A 326 -36.91 13.92 49.97
CA LEU A 326 -37.61 12.69 49.55
C LEU A 326 -39.08 12.95 49.17
N ALA A 327 -39.75 13.89 49.84
CA ALA A 327 -41.12 14.27 49.51
C ALA A 327 -41.20 15.02 48.16
N ALA A 328 -40.26 15.94 47.89
CA ALA A 328 -40.16 16.61 46.59
C ALA A 328 -39.86 15.60 45.46
N ALA A 329 -38.98 14.62 45.74
CA ALA A 329 -38.59 13.56 44.84
C ALA A 329 -39.70 12.52 44.54
N ALA A 330 -40.78 12.50 45.32
CA ALA A 330 -41.93 11.61 45.09
C ALA A 330 -42.99 12.23 44.17
N GLY A 331 -42.97 13.56 44.00
CA GLY A 331 -43.92 14.31 43.15
C GLY A 331 -43.37 14.71 41.78
N ALA A 332 -42.09 14.46 41.51
CA ALA A 332 -41.40 14.78 40.26
C ALA A 332 -40.43 13.65 39.89
N GLU A 333 -40.25 13.38 38.59
CA GLU A 333 -39.07 12.66 38.11
C GLU A 333 -37.85 13.57 38.31
N LEU A 334 -37.23 13.49 39.49
CA LEU A 334 -35.93 14.13 39.66
C LEU A 334 -34.90 13.38 38.79
N PRO A 335 -34.04 14.09 38.04
CA PRO A 335 -33.01 13.48 37.19
C PRO A 335 -31.86 12.86 37.99
N ASP A 336 -32.03 12.62 39.29
CA ASP A 336 -30.96 12.19 40.18
C ASP A 336 -30.54 10.74 39.91
N PRO A 337 -29.23 10.43 39.95
CA PRO A 337 -28.76 9.06 39.81
C PRO A 337 -29.37 8.14 40.88
N PRO A 338 -29.80 6.91 40.52
CA PRO A 338 -30.31 5.93 41.50
C PRO A 338 -29.34 5.67 42.65
N TYR A 339 -28.03 5.81 42.37
CA TYR A 339 -26.96 5.73 43.36
C TYR A 339 -27.09 6.82 44.45
N SER A 340 -27.17 8.10 44.08
CA SER A 340 -27.26 9.21 45.05
C SER A 340 -28.53 9.07 45.90
N ARG A 341 -29.65 8.65 45.30
CA ARG A 341 -30.91 8.40 46.04
C ARG A 341 -30.76 7.25 47.04
N MET A 342 -30.12 6.14 46.63
CA MET A 342 -29.83 5.02 47.53
C MET A 342 -28.98 5.47 48.74
N ARG A 343 -27.94 6.29 48.51
CA ARG A 343 -27.11 6.84 49.61
C ARG A 343 -27.90 7.73 50.57
N LEU A 344 -28.79 8.58 50.06
CA LEU A 344 -29.66 9.41 50.91
C LEU A 344 -30.62 8.55 51.74
N LEU A 345 -31.17 7.47 51.18
CA LEU A 345 -32.06 6.56 51.89
C LEU A 345 -31.34 5.75 52.98
N HIS A 346 -30.08 5.37 52.76
CA HIS A 346 -29.25 4.78 53.83
C HIS A 346 -29.04 5.77 54.98
N LEU A 347 -28.69 7.03 54.69
CA LEU A 347 -28.58 8.08 55.71
C LEU A 347 -29.91 8.31 56.45
N ALA A 348 -31.03 8.30 55.71
CA ALA A 348 -32.38 8.41 56.29
C ALA A 348 -32.68 7.24 57.26
N THR A 349 -32.23 6.04 56.91
CA THR A 349 -32.38 4.84 57.75
C THR A 349 -31.63 5.02 59.08
N GLU A 350 -30.34 5.32 59.02
CA GLU A 350 -29.49 5.54 60.19
C GLU A 350 -30.05 6.65 61.09
N LEU A 351 -30.53 7.73 60.48
CA LEU A 351 -31.08 8.88 61.20
C LEU A 351 -32.41 8.53 61.89
N CYS A 352 -33.29 7.78 61.24
CA CYS A 352 -34.54 7.32 61.84
C CYS A 352 -34.29 6.33 62.99
N GLU A 353 -33.30 5.43 62.88
CA GLU A 353 -32.90 4.56 63.98
C GLU A 353 -32.39 5.35 65.18
N ALA A 354 -31.48 6.31 64.94
CA ALA A 354 -30.92 7.17 65.99
C ALA A 354 -31.98 8.02 66.72
N LEU A 355 -33.05 8.41 66.00
CA LEU A 355 -34.17 9.18 66.55
C LEU A 355 -35.33 8.32 67.09
N GLY A 356 -35.18 7.00 67.11
CA GLY A 356 -36.18 6.08 67.68
C GLY A 356 -37.44 5.86 66.83
N ASP A 357 -37.34 5.99 65.50
CA ASP A 357 -38.41 5.69 64.53
C ASP A 357 -38.04 4.47 63.64
N PRO A 358 -38.08 3.24 64.20
CA PRO A 358 -37.70 2.03 63.46
C PRO A 358 -38.66 1.73 62.29
N ALA A 359 -39.90 2.22 62.35
CA ALA A 359 -40.87 2.03 61.28
C ALA A 359 -40.50 2.86 60.04
N ALA A 360 -40.06 4.11 60.21
CA ALA A 360 -39.52 4.90 59.12
C ALA A 360 -38.18 4.36 58.61
N ALA A 361 -37.29 3.95 59.51
CA ALA A 361 -36.02 3.33 59.14
C ALA A 361 -36.24 2.12 58.22
N LEU A 362 -37.15 1.21 58.59
CA LEU A 362 -37.46 0.02 57.78
C LEU A 362 -38.05 0.37 56.40
N ARG A 363 -38.84 1.45 56.28
CA ARG A 363 -39.35 1.90 54.97
C ARG A 363 -38.22 2.40 54.08
N HIS A 364 -37.34 3.25 54.60
CA HIS A 364 -36.20 3.79 53.87
C HIS A 364 -35.22 2.68 53.47
N LEU A 365 -34.96 1.72 54.37
CA LEU A 365 -34.10 0.58 54.10
C LEU A 365 -34.65 -0.31 52.96
N ARG A 366 -35.96 -0.58 52.95
CA ARG A 366 -36.60 -1.35 51.87
C ARG A 366 -36.51 -0.65 50.52
N GLU A 367 -36.68 0.67 50.50
CA GLU A 367 -36.54 1.45 49.27
C GLU A 367 -35.08 1.47 48.80
N ALA A 368 -34.12 1.66 49.72
CA ALA A 368 -32.69 1.59 49.41
C ALA A 368 -32.30 0.22 48.85
N GLN A 369 -32.80 -0.87 49.45
CA GLN A 369 -32.55 -2.24 49.01
C GLN A 369 -33.09 -2.50 47.59
N SER A 370 -34.29 -2.00 47.26
CA SER A 370 -34.85 -2.11 45.91
C SER A 370 -34.00 -1.40 44.86
N LEU A 371 -33.49 -0.21 45.19
CA LEU A 371 -32.55 0.52 44.33
C LEU A 371 -31.22 -0.23 44.19
N TYR A 372 -30.71 -0.78 45.29
CA TYR A 372 -29.48 -1.56 45.31
C TYR A 372 -29.57 -2.78 44.39
N GLU A 373 -30.66 -3.56 44.46
CA GLU A 373 -30.87 -4.73 43.60
C GLU A 373 -30.87 -4.35 42.11
N THR A 374 -31.52 -3.23 41.78
CA THR A 374 -31.50 -2.66 40.42
C THR A 374 -30.08 -2.26 40.00
N LEU A 375 -29.33 -1.60 40.88
CA LEU A 375 -27.97 -1.15 40.64
C LEU A 375 -26.98 -2.30 40.51
N VAL A 376 -27.12 -3.38 41.28
CA VAL A 376 -26.25 -4.57 41.16
C VAL A 376 -26.41 -5.22 39.78
N GLY A 377 -27.66 -5.37 39.30
CA GLY A 377 -27.91 -5.85 37.94
C GLY A 377 -27.28 -4.96 36.86
N ARG A 378 -27.39 -3.63 37.02
CA ARG A 378 -26.76 -2.65 36.12
C ARG A 378 -25.23 -2.67 36.19
N SER A 379 -24.65 -2.82 37.38
CA SER A 379 -23.21 -2.88 37.62
C SER A 379 -22.61 -4.13 36.98
N ALA A 380 -23.23 -5.30 37.16
CA ALA A 380 -22.83 -6.54 36.48
C ALA A 380 -22.89 -6.40 34.96
N ARG A 381 -23.95 -5.76 34.44
CA ARG A 381 -24.10 -5.49 33.00
C ARG A 381 -23.04 -4.51 32.49
N ALA A 382 -22.73 -3.46 33.24
CA ALA A 382 -21.68 -2.50 32.91
C ALA A 382 -20.30 -3.16 32.88
N GLY A 383 -19.99 -4.03 33.85
CA GLY A 383 -18.77 -4.82 33.88
C GLY A 383 -18.65 -5.79 32.71
N PHE A 384 -19.76 -6.43 32.31
CA PHE A 384 -19.80 -7.27 31.11
C PHE A 384 -19.49 -6.46 29.84
N ILE A 385 -20.12 -5.30 29.64
CA ILE A 385 -19.87 -4.44 28.48
C ILE A 385 -18.41 -3.95 28.46
N ALA A 386 -17.88 -3.52 29.61
CA ALA A 386 -16.48 -3.12 29.74
C ALA A 386 -15.51 -4.23 29.30
N THR A 387 -15.75 -5.45 29.78
CA THR A 387 -14.95 -6.64 29.44
C THR A 387 -15.08 -6.99 27.96
N GLN A 388 -16.30 -6.96 27.42
CA GLN A 388 -16.56 -7.24 26.00
C GLN A 388 -15.80 -6.25 25.10
N VAL A 389 -15.90 -4.95 25.37
CA VAL A 389 -15.17 -3.92 24.61
C VAL A 389 -13.66 -4.10 24.73
N ALA A 390 -13.16 -4.40 25.93
CA ALA A 390 -11.74 -4.65 26.14
C ALA A 390 -11.25 -5.85 25.30
N HIS A 391 -12.06 -6.91 25.20
CA HIS A 391 -11.77 -8.07 24.36
C HIS A 391 -11.80 -7.72 22.87
N GLU A 392 -12.84 -7.04 22.39
CA GLU A 392 -12.97 -6.61 20.98
C GLU A 392 -11.80 -5.70 20.56
N THR A 393 -11.41 -4.76 21.42
CA THR A 393 -10.27 -3.89 21.15
C THR A 393 -8.93 -4.62 21.17
N ALA A 394 -8.76 -5.66 21.99
CA ALA A 394 -7.57 -6.51 21.99
C ALA A 394 -7.46 -7.32 20.68
N LEU A 395 -8.57 -7.92 20.23
CA LEU A 395 -8.63 -8.63 18.94
C LEU A 395 -8.30 -7.70 17.76
N ALA A 396 -8.91 -6.52 17.71
CA ALA A 396 -8.67 -5.54 16.65
C ALA A 396 -7.21 -5.05 16.61
N ARG A 397 -6.51 -5.02 17.75
CA ARG A 397 -5.08 -4.71 17.83
C ARG A 397 -4.23 -5.85 17.26
N ASP A 398 -4.48 -7.09 17.68
CA ASP A 398 -3.78 -8.27 17.16
C ASP A 398 -3.96 -8.40 15.63
N ASP A 399 -5.17 -8.17 15.12
CA ASP A 399 -5.43 -8.18 13.67
C ASP A 399 -4.65 -7.08 12.92
N ARG A 400 -4.56 -5.87 13.50
CA ARG A 400 -3.75 -4.77 12.93
C ARG A 400 -2.27 -5.09 12.93
N ASP A 401 -1.75 -5.65 14.02
CA ASP A 401 -0.34 -5.99 14.14
C ASP A 401 0.04 -7.08 13.13
N ARG A 402 -0.82 -8.11 12.97
CA ARG A 402 -0.65 -9.13 11.92
C ARG A 402 -0.71 -8.55 10.51
N ALA A 403 -1.63 -7.63 10.24
CA ALA A 403 -1.74 -6.98 8.94
C ALA A 403 -0.49 -6.15 8.62
N ARG A 404 0.05 -5.44 9.62
CA ARG A 404 1.29 -4.67 9.49
C ARG A 404 2.48 -5.58 9.21
N GLU A 405 2.65 -6.67 9.96
CA GLU A 405 3.72 -7.64 9.72
C GLU A 405 3.63 -8.26 8.32
N ALA A 406 2.42 -8.60 7.86
CA ALA A 406 2.20 -9.14 6.53
C ALA A 406 2.59 -8.12 5.43
N GLN A 407 2.26 -6.84 5.62
CA GLN A 407 2.62 -5.77 4.71
C GLN A 407 4.14 -5.55 4.66
N GLU A 408 4.82 -5.55 5.80
CA GLU A 408 6.27 -5.42 5.88
C GLU A 408 6.98 -6.61 5.17
N ARG A 409 6.50 -7.84 5.36
CA ARG A 409 7.01 -9.03 4.65
C ARG A 409 6.81 -8.93 3.13
N ALA A 410 5.62 -8.53 2.69
CA ALA A 410 5.32 -8.36 1.26
C ALA A 410 6.20 -7.28 0.62
N GLU A 411 6.53 -6.21 1.35
CA GLU A 411 7.42 -5.18 0.84
C GLU A 411 8.87 -5.67 0.67
N VAL A 412 9.37 -6.46 1.63
CA VAL A 412 10.69 -7.10 1.54
C VAL A 412 10.74 -8.06 0.35
N ASP A 413 9.73 -8.91 0.18
CA ASP A 413 9.65 -9.85 -0.94
C ASP A 413 9.56 -9.12 -2.28
N ARG A 414 8.79 -8.03 -2.37
CA ARG A 414 8.71 -7.19 -3.57
C ARG A 414 10.07 -6.59 -3.95
N ARG A 415 10.83 -6.09 -2.97
CA ARG A 415 12.19 -5.58 -3.20
C ARG A 415 13.12 -6.69 -3.68
N ARG A 416 13.06 -7.87 -3.06
CA ARG A 416 13.86 -9.04 -3.45
C ARG A 416 13.55 -9.50 -4.88
N LEU A 417 12.27 -9.56 -5.26
CA LEU A 417 11.83 -9.90 -6.61
C LEU A 417 12.32 -8.88 -7.64
N ALA A 418 12.27 -7.58 -7.32
CA ALA A 418 12.80 -6.54 -8.22
C ALA A 418 14.30 -6.72 -8.48
N THR A 419 15.10 -7.01 -7.44
CA THR A 419 16.54 -7.29 -7.60
C THR A 419 16.79 -8.56 -8.43
N LEU A 420 16.03 -9.62 -8.20
CA LEU A 420 16.17 -10.87 -8.96
C LEU A 420 15.80 -10.69 -10.44
N ASN A 421 14.75 -9.92 -10.74
CA ASN A 421 14.35 -9.65 -12.12
C ASN A 421 15.45 -8.88 -12.89
N LEU A 422 16.06 -7.87 -12.27
CA LEU A 422 17.17 -7.14 -12.88
C LEU A 422 18.37 -8.05 -13.19
N ALA A 423 18.75 -8.91 -12.24
CA ALA A 423 19.84 -9.87 -12.44
C ALA A 423 19.52 -10.92 -13.53
N LEU A 424 18.25 -11.30 -13.67
CA LEU A 424 17.80 -12.22 -14.72
C LEU A 424 17.88 -11.54 -16.10
N GLU A 425 17.46 -10.28 -16.22
CA GLU A 425 17.57 -9.50 -17.45
C GLU A 425 19.04 -9.35 -17.91
N GLU A 426 19.96 -9.06 -16.98
CA GLU A 426 21.40 -9.01 -17.27
C GLU A 426 21.94 -10.33 -17.82
N ARG A 427 21.59 -11.46 -17.17
CA ARG A 427 21.98 -12.80 -17.63
C ARG A 427 21.40 -13.16 -18.99
N MET A 428 20.15 -12.76 -19.26
CA MET A 428 19.52 -12.99 -20.55
C MET A 428 20.24 -12.24 -21.67
N HIS A 429 20.58 -10.97 -21.44
CA HIS A 429 21.35 -10.18 -22.41
C HIS A 429 22.75 -10.76 -22.64
N GLU A 430 23.43 -11.20 -21.59
CA GLU A 430 24.74 -11.85 -21.71
C GLU A 430 24.64 -13.14 -22.55
N SER A 431 23.68 -14.01 -22.24
CA SER A 431 23.43 -15.25 -22.98
C SER A 431 23.10 -15.01 -24.45
N GLN A 432 22.30 -13.98 -24.77
CA GLN A 432 22.01 -13.59 -26.15
C GLN A 432 23.27 -13.16 -26.90
N ARG A 433 24.13 -12.34 -26.26
CA ARG A 433 25.40 -11.88 -26.85
C ARG A 433 26.35 -13.05 -27.11
N LEU A 434 26.47 -13.97 -26.17
CA LEU A 434 27.29 -15.18 -26.29
C LEU A 434 26.79 -16.08 -27.45
N ASN A 435 25.48 -16.29 -27.54
CA ASN A 435 24.89 -17.10 -28.61
C ASN A 435 25.12 -16.48 -30.00
N GLU A 436 25.02 -15.16 -30.12
CA GLU A 436 25.27 -14.47 -31.39
C GLU A 436 26.75 -14.56 -31.80
N ALA A 437 27.68 -14.35 -30.86
CA ALA A 437 29.11 -14.52 -31.10
C ALA A 437 29.44 -15.97 -31.52
N LEU A 438 28.81 -16.96 -30.89
CA LEU A 438 28.98 -18.37 -31.25
C LEU A 438 28.48 -18.66 -32.67
N ARG A 439 27.31 -18.12 -33.05
CA ARG A 439 26.77 -18.26 -34.42
C ARG A 439 27.71 -17.68 -35.47
N GLN A 440 28.29 -16.50 -35.21
CA GLN A 440 29.28 -15.91 -36.10
C GLN A 440 30.51 -16.81 -36.25
N LYS A 441 31.02 -17.37 -35.14
CA LYS A 441 32.16 -18.30 -35.17
C LYS A 441 31.87 -19.58 -35.95
N ILE A 442 30.66 -20.13 -35.84
CA ILE A 442 30.24 -21.29 -36.62
C ILE A 442 30.23 -20.95 -38.11
N ALA A 443 29.62 -19.82 -38.49
CA ALA A 443 29.56 -19.40 -39.90
C ALA A 443 30.95 -19.14 -40.51
N GLU A 444 31.87 -18.52 -39.76
CA GLU A 444 33.26 -18.34 -40.16
C GLU A 444 33.98 -19.68 -40.40
N ALA A 445 33.79 -20.64 -39.48
CA ALA A 445 34.40 -21.96 -39.59
C ALA A 445 33.86 -22.74 -40.80
N GLU A 446 32.55 -22.70 -41.04
CA GLU A 446 31.91 -23.34 -42.20
C GLU A 446 32.41 -22.76 -43.53
N ALA A 447 32.50 -21.43 -43.64
CA ALA A 447 33.01 -20.77 -44.83
C ALA A 447 34.47 -21.14 -45.12
N LEU A 448 35.32 -21.17 -44.08
CA LEU A 448 36.72 -21.57 -44.21
C LEU A 448 36.86 -23.04 -44.62
N GLN A 449 36.03 -23.92 -44.05
CA GLN A 449 36.02 -25.34 -44.40
C GLN A 449 35.66 -25.56 -45.87
N GLU A 450 34.68 -24.82 -46.41
CA GLU A 450 34.30 -24.92 -47.81
C GLU A 450 35.42 -24.42 -48.75
N GLN A 451 36.07 -23.30 -48.41
CA GLN A 451 37.21 -22.79 -49.18
C GLN A 451 38.36 -23.80 -49.24
N LEU A 452 38.71 -24.42 -48.11
CA LEU A 452 39.75 -25.46 -48.05
C LEU A 452 39.36 -26.69 -48.89
N ARG A 453 38.07 -27.05 -48.89
CA ARG A 453 37.56 -28.16 -49.72
C ARG A 453 37.70 -27.86 -51.21
N GLU A 454 37.31 -26.67 -51.67
CA GLU A 454 37.44 -26.29 -53.08
C GLU A 454 38.91 -26.29 -53.56
N GLN A 455 39.83 -25.80 -52.73
CA GLN A 455 41.27 -25.82 -53.03
C GLN A 455 41.84 -27.24 -53.11
N ALA A 456 41.34 -28.17 -52.29
CA ALA A 456 41.82 -29.55 -52.27
C ALA A 456 41.41 -30.38 -53.51
N VAL A 457 40.33 -30.00 -54.19
CA VAL A 457 39.74 -30.81 -55.29
C VAL A 457 40.00 -30.26 -56.70
N ARG A 458 40.57 -29.05 -56.82
CA ARG A 458 40.87 -28.43 -58.12
C ARG A 458 42.37 -28.46 -58.44
N ASP A 459 42.70 -28.53 -59.73
CA ASP A 459 44.04 -28.31 -60.23
C ASP A 459 44.37 -26.81 -60.20
N PRO A 460 45.47 -26.38 -59.56
CA PRO A 460 45.75 -24.96 -59.35
C PRO A 460 46.07 -24.19 -60.64
N LEU A 461 46.56 -24.87 -61.68
CA LEU A 461 46.87 -24.22 -62.95
C LEU A 461 45.62 -24.01 -63.81
N THR A 462 44.79 -25.05 -63.93
CA THR A 462 43.69 -25.09 -64.89
C THR A 462 42.32 -24.88 -64.24
N GLY A 463 42.17 -24.90 -62.92
CA GLY A 463 40.90 -24.76 -62.21
C GLY A 463 39.87 -25.87 -62.46
N LEU A 464 40.21 -26.87 -63.28
CA LEU A 464 39.45 -28.11 -63.45
C LEU A 464 39.59 -28.99 -62.20
N TYR A 465 38.82 -30.06 -62.10
CA TYR A 465 39.03 -31.01 -61.01
C TYR A 465 40.39 -31.68 -61.13
N ASN A 466 41.04 -31.96 -60.01
CA ASN A 466 42.28 -32.73 -60.01
C ASN A 466 41.98 -34.23 -60.06
N ARG A 467 43.01 -35.03 -60.32
CA ARG A 467 42.90 -36.49 -60.37
C ARG A 467 42.28 -37.09 -59.11
N ARG A 468 42.63 -36.58 -57.94
CA ARG A 468 42.08 -37.06 -56.66
C ARG A 468 40.56 -36.95 -56.62
N PHE A 469 39.99 -35.82 -57.05
CA PHE A 469 38.54 -35.65 -57.10
C PHE A 469 37.89 -36.65 -58.08
N LEU A 470 38.50 -36.87 -59.24
CA LEU A 470 37.99 -37.85 -60.20
C LEU A 470 38.02 -39.27 -59.65
N ASP A 471 39.11 -39.67 -58.99
CA ASP A 471 39.23 -40.99 -58.34
C ASP A 471 38.18 -41.17 -57.23
N GLU A 472 37.95 -40.14 -56.41
CA GLU A 472 36.97 -40.17 -55.31
C GLU A 472 35.50 -40.17 -55.80
N THR A 473 35.20 -39.59 -56.98
CA THR A 473 33.82 -39.39 -57.44
C THR A 473 33.37 -40.31 -58.58
N SER A 474 34.29 -40.80 -59.41
CA SER A 474 33.98 -41.58 -60.61
C SER A 474 33.24 -42.89 -60.31
N GLY A 475 33.67 -43.62 -59.27
CA GLY A 475 33.04 -44.88 -58.88
C GLY A 475 31.56 -44.71 -58.50
N ALA A 476 31.26 -43.72 -57.66
CA ALA A 476 29.89 -43.40 -57.25
C ALA A 476 29.02 -42.97 -58.44
N ARG A 477 29.57 -42.19 -59.38
CA ARG A 477 28.85 -41.80 -60.60
C ARG A 477 28.53 -42.97 -61.52
N ILE A 478 29.49 -43.86 -61.73
CA ILE A 478 29.29 -45.06 -62.55
C ILE A 478 28.25 -45.99 -61.92
N GLU A 479 28.29 -46.20 -60.60
CA GLU A 479 27.24 -46.97 -59.93
C GLU A 479 25.86 -46.34 -60.09
N LEU A 480 25.75 -45.02 -59.92
CA LEU A 480 24.50 -44.29 -60.08
C LEU A 480 23.95 -44.44 -61.49
N ALA A 481 24.82 -44.31 -62.51
CA ALA A 481 24.42 -44.47 -63.90
C ALA A 481 23.96 -45.89 -64.22
N ARG A 482 24.64 -46.92 -63.69
CA ARG A 482 24.20 -48.32 -63.84
C ARG A 482 22.85 -48.58 -63.19
N ARG A 483 22.61 -48.03 -61.99
CA ARG A 483 21.30 -48.14 -61.30
C ARG A 483 20.20 -47.47 -62.09
N ASN A 484 20.47 -46.30 -62.66
CA ASN A 484 19.51 -45.51 -63.42
C ASN A 484 19.40 -45.93 -64.90
N ARG A 485 20.24 -46.87 -65.35
CA ARG A 485 20.39 -47.28 -66.76
C ARG A 485 20.66 -46.11 -67.71
N THR A 486 21.51 -45.19 -67.27
CA THR A 486 21.95 -44.03 -68.06
C THR A 486 23.36 -44.25 -68.61
N SER A 487 23.67 -43.66 -69.76
CA SER A 487 25.00 -43.75 -70.37
C SER A 487 26.01 -42.86 -69.65
N ILE A 488 27.25 -43.34 -69.53
CA ILE A 488 28.43 -42.56 -69.16
C ILE A 488 29.50 -42.81 -70.21
N ALA A 489 30.22 -41.76 -70.58
CA ALA A 489 31.46 -41.88 -71.36
C ALA A 489 32.65 -41.31 -70.59
N ILE A 490 33.78 -42.01 -70.71
CA ILE A 490 35.10 -41.52 -70.34
C ILE A 490 35.82 -41.09 -71.61
N VAL A 491 36.33 -39.86 -71.62
CA VAL A 491 37.18 -39.35 -72.69
C VAL A 491 38.55 -39.07 -72.10
N LEU A 492 39.57 -39.75 -72.61
CA LEU A 492 40.96 -39.39 -72.32
C LEU A 492 41.48 -38.53 -73.47
N ILE A 493 42.03 -37.37 -73.12
CA ILE A 493 42.54 -36.38 -74.06
C ILE A 493 43.97 -36.03 -73.70
N ASP A 494 44.84 -35.96 -74.70
CA ASP A 494 46.21 -35.53 -74.53
C ASP A 494 46.58 -34.52 -75.63
N ILE A 495 47.17 -33.39 -75.22
CA ILE A 495 47.60 -32.34 -76.13
C ILE A 495 48.81 -32.84 -76.94
N ASP A 496 48.65 -32.88 -78.26
CA ASP A 496 49.67 -33.42 -79.14
C ASP A 496 50.92 -32.54 -79.11
N HIS A 497 52.08 -33.20 -79.10
CA HIS A 497 53.39 -32.54 -79.15
C HIS A 497 53.61 -31.52 -78.01
N PHE A 498 52.96 -31.67 -76.85
CA PHE A 498 53.06 -30.69 -75.75
C PHE A 498 54.49 -30.40 -75.27
N LYS A 499 55.38 -31.40 -75.30
CA LYS A 499 56.81 -31.17 -75.04
C LYS A 499 57.43 -30.16 -76.02
N GLN A 500 57.11 -30.23 -77.31
CA GLN A 500 57.57 -29.27 -78.32
C GLN A 500 56.97 -27.89 -78.10
N ILE A 501 55.72 -27.82 -77.64
CA ILE A 501 55.07 -26.56 -77.24
C ILE A 501 55.86 -25.91 -76.09
N ASN A 502 56.24 -26.68 -75.07
CA ASN A 502 57.10 -26.20 -73.98
C ASN A 502 58.49 -25.81 -74.47
N ASP A 503 59.10 -26.60 -75.36
CA ASP A 503 60.43 -26.31 -75.90
C ASP A 503 60.44 -25.01 -76.72
N GLN A 504 59.33 -24.65 -77.37
CA GLN A 504 59.20 -23.44 -78.20
C GLN A 504 58.74 -22.19 -77.44
N LEU A 505 57.77 -22.33 -76.53
CA LEU A 505 57.14 -21.19 -75.83
C LEU A 505 57.60 -21.08 -74.37
N GLY A 506 58.45 -21.99 -73.90
CA GLY A 506 58.78 -22.17 -72.50
C GLY A 506 57.62 -22.75 -71.69
N HIS A 507 57.91 -23.16 -70.45
CA HIS A 507 56.90 -23.72 -69.54
C HIS A 507 55.73 -22.76 -69.28
N GLY A 508 55.98 -21.45 -69.18
CA GLY A 508 54.90 -20.46 -69.00
C GLY A 508 53.94 -20.38 -70.19
N GLY A 509 54.44 -20.59 -71.42
CA GLY A 509 53.63 -20.68 -72.62
C GLY A 509 52.84 -21.99 -72.71
N GLY A 510 53.43 -23.12 -72.31
CA GLY A 510 52.71 -24.38 -72.14
C GLY A 510 51.59 -24.29 -71.10
N ASP A 511 51.84 -23.59 -69.99
CA ASP A 511 50.84 -23.32 -68.96
C ASP A 511 49.65 -22.49 -69.50
N GLU A 512 49.91 -21.54 -70.40
CA GLU A 512 48.85 -20.79 -71.09
C GLU A 512 48.03 -21.70 -72.00
N VAL A 513 48.68 -22.58 -72.75
CA VAL A 513 48.02 -23.59 -73.60
C VAL A 513 47.09 -24.47 -72.76
N LEU A 514 47.56 -24.97 -71.61
CA LEU A 514 46.76 -25.78 -70.69
C LEU A 514 45.58 -24.99 -70.11
N ARG A 515 45.78 -23.73 -69.69
CA ARG A 515 44.71 -22.87 -69.17
C ARG A 515 43.63 -22.60 -70.19
N ARG A 516 44.00 -22.30 -71.44
CA ARG A 516 43.06 -22.03 -72.52
C ARG A 516 42.37 -23.28 -73.01
N PHE A 517 43.06 -24.42 -73.05
CA PHE A 517 42.44 -25.71 -73.34
C PHE A 517 41.41 -26.09 -72.27
N ALA A 518 41.74 -25.93 -70.99
CA ALA A 518 40.80 -26.11 -69.90
C ALA A 518 39.59 -25.15 -69.98
N GLY A 519 39.82 -23.91 -70.40
CA GLY A 519 38.76 -22.95 -70.72
C GLY A 519 37.82 -23.46 -71.81
N LEU A 520 38.38 -23.96 -72.92
CA LEU A 520 37.62 -24.56 -74.02
C LEU A 520 36.76 -25.75 -73.56
N LEU A 521 37.32 -26.62 -72.72
CA LEU A 521 36.56 -27.75 -72.14
C LEU A 521 35.37 -27.24 -71.31
N ARG A 522 35.56 -26.21 -70.46
CA ARG A 522 34.47 -25.64 -69.65
C ARG A 522 33.38 -24.95 -70.47
N GLU A 523 33.75 -24.32 -71.58
CA GLU A 523 32.80 -23.64 -72.47
C GLU A 523 31.93 -24.63 -73.24
N ARG A 524 32.48 -25.81 -73.55
CA ARG A 524 31.84 -26.79 -74.44
C ARG A 524 31.12 -27.91 -73.71
N MET A 525 31.55 -28.23 -72.50
CA MET A 525 30.93 -29.28 -71.67
C MET A 525 29.94 -28.69 -70.66
N ARG A 526 29.05 -29.53 -70.13
CA ARG A 526 28.03 -29.09 -69.15
C ARG A 526 28.67 -28.94 -67.77
N ARG A 527 28.08 -28.08 -66.92
CA ARG A 527 28.49 -27.94 -65.51
C ARG A 527 28.38 -29.24 -64.71
N SER A 528 27.52 -30.17 -65.15
CA SER A 528 27.35 -31.49 -64.55
C SER A 528 28.49 -32.46 -64.90
N ASP A 529 29.21 -32.23 -65.99
CA ASP A 529 30.27 -33.13 -66.46
C ASP A 529 31.53 -32.92 -65.61
N ILE A 530 32.26 -34.00 -65.31
CA ILE A 530 33.52 -33.89 -64.58
C ILE A 530 34.62 -33.67 -65.59
N LEU A 531 35.20 -32.48 -65.54
CA LEU A 531 36.36 -32.10 -66.34
C LEU A 531 37.57 -32.15 -65.41
N CYS A 532 38.52 -33.02 -65.71
CA CYS A 532 39.68 -33.27 -64.86
C CYS A 532 40.96 -33.06 -65.64
N ARG A 533 41.95 -32.40 -65.02
CA ARG A 533 43.34 -32.52 -65.45
C ARG A 533 43.95 -33.72 -64.74
N PHE A 534 44.21 -34.77 -65.51
CA PHE A 534 44.61 -36.08 -64.99
C PHE A 534 46.14 -36.19 -64.82
N GLY A 535 46.89 -35.49 -65.68
CA GLY A 535 48.36 -35.48 -65.71
C GLY A 535 48.93 -34.16 -66.22
N GLY A 536 50.16 -34.16 -66.73
CA GLY A 536 50.86 -32.97 -67.22
C GLY A 536 50.06 -32.25 -68.31
N GLU A 537 49.79 -32.94 -69.40
CA GLU A 537 49.04 -32.49 -70.58
C GLU A 537 47.78 -33.31 -70.84
N GLU A 538 47.46 -34.22 -69.91
CA GLU A 538 46.36 -35.18 -70.01
C GLU A 538 45.12 -34.67 -69.29
N PHE A 539 43.97 -34.78 -69.95
CA PHE A 539 42.66 -34.42 -69.44
C PHE A 539 41.73 -35.62 -69.51
N VAL A 540 40.94 -35.83 -68.46
CA VAL A 540 39.87 -36.81 -68.44
C VAL A 540 38.54 -36.10 -68.34
N LEU A 541 37.60 -36.47 -69.21
CA LEU A 541 36.20 -36.08 -69.11
C LEU A 541 35.39 -37.29 -68.68
N LEU A 542 34.55 -37.14 -67.66
CA LEU A 542 33.46 -38.07 -67.35
C LEU A 542 32.15 -37.36 -67.65
N VAL A 543 31.47 -37.84 -68.69
CA VAL A 543 30.28 -37.22 -69.28
C VAL A 543 29.07 -38.11 -68.99
N ASP A 544 28.06 -37.55 -68.33
CA ASP A 544 26.83 -38.25 -68.01
C ASP A 544 25.76 -38.05 -69.10
N ASN A 545 24.91 -39.06 -69.31
CA ASN A 545 23.78 -39.01 -70.23
C ASN A 545 24.19 -38.58 -71.65
N CYS A 546 25.25 -39.18 -72.18
CA CYS A 546 25.77 -38.86 -73.50
C CYS A 546 25.52 -39.98 -74.51
N GLU A 547 25.30 -39.61 -75.77
CA GLU A 547 25.37 -40.51 -76.91
C GLU A 547 26.76 -40.41 -77.54
N LEU A 548 27.29 -41.54 -78.02
CA LEU A 548 28.67 -41.64 -78.50
C LEU A 548 28.96 -40.71 -79.69
N GLN A 549 28.05 -40.65 -80.66
CA GLN A 549 28.24 -39.84 -81.87
C GLN A 549 28.20 -38.33 -81.57
N PRO A 550 27.17 -37.78 -80.89
CA PRO A 550 27.19 -36.37 -80.48
C PRO A 550 28.39 -35.97 -79.63
N LEU A 551 28.84 -36.84 -78.70
CA LEU A 551 30.04 -36.56 -77.90
C LEU A 551 31.29 -36.46 -78.76
N ALA A 552 31.46 -37.35 -79.73
CA ALA A 552 32.57 -37.30 -80.66
C ALA A 552 32.52 -36.05 -81.55
N ASP A 553 31.34 -35.67 -82.07
CA ASP A 553 31.17 -34.45 -82.88
C ASP A 553 31.56 -33.18 -82.09
N ILE A 554 31.24 -33.15 -80.79
CA ILE A 554 31.67 -32.08 -79.87
C ILE A 554 33.19 -32.05 -79.76
N LEU A 555 33.84 -33.20 -79.53
CA LEU A 555 35.30 -33.29 -79.40
C LEU A 555 36.03 -32.93 -80.70
N GLU A 556 35.52 -33.36 -81.85
CA GLU A 556 36.07 -32.98 -83.15
C GLU A 556 35.91 -31.47 -83.41
N THR A 557 34.81 -30.88 -82.95
CA THR A 557 34.60 -29.43 -82.99
C THR A 557 35.57 -28.70 -82.07
N MET A 558 35.78 -29.21 -80.84
CA MET A 558 36.80 -28.68 -79.93
C MET A 558 38.19 -28.77 -80.55
N LEU A 559 38.53 -29.87 -81.22
CA LEU A 559 39.81 -30.04 -81.88
C LEU A 559 40.05 -28.97 -82.96
N ARG A 560 39.05 -28.71 -83.81
CA ARG A 560 39.13 -27.62 -84.80
C ARG A 560 39.32 -26.25 -84.15
N GLN A 561 38.63 -26.02 -83.02
CA GLN A 561 38.71 -24.76 -82.29
C GLN A 561 40.06 -24.57 -81.61
N PHE A 562 40.58 -25.62 -80.97
CA PHE A 562 41.89 -25.62 -80.35
C PHE A 562 43.00 -25.38 -81.38
N ARG A 563 42.89 -26.03 -82.55
CA ARG A 563 43.79 -25.80 -83.69
C ARG A 563 43.77 -24.37 -84.22
N ALA A 564 42.61 -23.72 -84.19
CA ALA A 564 42.46 -22.32 -84.56
C ALA A 564 42.99 -21.34 -83.51
N MET A 565 43.25 -21.79 -82.27
CA MET A 565 43.85 -20.94 -81.24
C MET A 565 45.29 -20.57 -81.62
N ARG A 566 45.72 -19.41 -81.13
CA ARG A 566 47.08 -18.90 -81.27
C ARG A 566 47.64 -18.67 -79.88
N PHE A 567 48.86 -19.12 -79.66
CA PHE A 567 49.55 -19.06 -78.36
C PHE A 567 50.89 -18.33 -78.52
N GLY A 568 51.26 -17.49 -77.56
CA GLY A 568 52.45 -16.64 -77.63
C GLY A 568 52.21 -15.26 -78.24
N SER A 569 53.27 -14.45 -78.28
CA SER A 569 53.26 -13.05 -78.74
C SER A 569 54.57 -12.69 -79.43
N GLY A 570 54.53 -11.83 -80.45
CA GLY A 570 55.72 -11.40 -81.20
C GLY A 570 56.11 -12.38 -82.30
N GLU A 571 57.39 -12.71 -82.44
CA GLU A 571 57.92 -13.61 -83.50
C GLU A 571 57.69 -15.10 -83.21
N HIS A 572 57.24 -15.46 -82.00
CA HIS A 572 56.99 -16.84 -81.56
C HIS A 572 55.49 -17.08 -81.32
N VAL A 573 54.71 -17.11 -82.41
CA VAL A 573 53.28 -17.49 -82.37
C VAL A 573 53.13 -18.94 -82.78
N LEU A 574 52.70 -19.79 -81.86
CA LEU A 574 52.32 -21.16 -82.16
C LEU A 574 50.89 -21.19 -82.70
N ALA A 575 50.75 -21.74 -83.90
CA ALA A 575 49.48 -22.05 -84.55
C ALA A 575 49.35 -23.57 -84.70
N ASP A 576 48.12 -24.04 -84.91
CA ASP A 576 47.82 -25.44 -85.23
C ASP A 576 48.08 -26.46 -84.10
N SER A 577 47.96 -26.06 -82.83
CA SER A 577 47.99 -27.01 -81.71
C SER A 577 46.80 -27.98 -81.78
N THR A 578 47.05 -29.28 -81.65
CA THR A 578 46.01 -30.32 -81.72
C THR A 578 45.98 -31.16 -80.44
N PHE A 579 44.96 -31.99 -80.30
CA PHE A 579 44.93 -33.03 -79.29
C PHE A 579 44.47 -34.36 -79.90
N SER A 580 44.88 -35.44 -79.27
CA SER A 580 44.39 -36.78 -79.55
C SER A 580 43.45 -37.20 -78.43
N ALA A 581 42.33 -37.83 -78.78
CA ALA A 581 41.35 -38.27 -77.79
C ALA A 581 40.85 -39.70 -78.06
N GLY A 582 40.55 -40.41 -76.97
CA GLY A 582 39.89 -41.71 -77.01
C GLY A 582 38.64 -41.68 -76.14
N ILE A 583 37.52 -42.16 -76.70
CA ILE A 583 36.24 -42.26 -75.98
C ILE A 583 35.98 -43.71 -75.59
N ALA A 584 35.57 -43.99 -74.37
CA ALA A 584 35.05 -45.28 -73.90
C ALA A 584 33.68 -45.10 -73.24
N VAL A 585 32.74 -46.01 -73.53
CA VAL A 585 31.34 -45.93 -73.07
C VAL A 585 31.04 -47.06 -72.08
N LEU A 586 30.40 -46.70 -70.97
CA LEU A 586 29.95 -47.63 -69.94
C LEU A 586 29.02 -48.71 -70.52
N ASP A 587 29.20 -49.95 -70.07
CA ASP A 587 28.51 -51.17 -70.52
C ASP A 587 28.76 -51.59 -71.99
N VAL A 588 29.46 -50.77 -72.77
CA VAL A 588 29.98 -51.12 -74.11
C VAL A 588 31.45 -51.56 -74.03
N ASP A 589 32.28 -50.73 -73.37
CA ASP A 589 33.73 -50.88 -73.36
C ASP A 589 34.29 -51.36 -72.02
N GLY A 590 33.49 -51.30 -70.96
CA GLY A 590 33.89 -51.60 -69.59
C GLY A 590 32.73 -51.45 -68.61
N ARG A 591 32.91 -51.94 -67.38
CA ARG A 591 31.87 -51.94 -66.33
C ARG A 591 32.23 -51.10 -65.09
N ASP A 592 33.43 -50.56 -65.07
CA ASP A 592 33.99 -49.75 -63.98
C ASP A 592 34.89 -48.65 -64.55
N PHE A 593 35.26 -47.67 -63.71
CA PHE A 593 36.06 -46.52 -64.15
C PHE A 593 37.40 -46.93 -64.75
N GLU A 594 38.11 -47.87 -64.10
CA GLU A 594 39.46 -48.28 -64.51
C GLU A 594 39.45 -48.96 -65.88
N SER A 595 38.48 -49.84 -66.14
CA SER A 595 38.30 -50.49 -67.44
C SER A 595 37.98 -49.49 -68.54
N LEU A 596 37.12 -48.50 -68.27
CA LEU A 596 36.80 -47.46 -69.25
C LEU A 596 37.99 -46.54 -69.54
N VAL A 597 38.74 -46.11 -68.52
CA VAL A 597 39.98 -45.33 -68.69
C VAL A 597 40.98 -46.11 -69.53
N ARG A 598 41.16 -47.41 -69.27
CA ARG A 598 42.09 -48.27 -70.03
C ARG A 598 41.73 -48.36 -71.52
N VAL A 599 40.43 -48.45 -71.84
CA VAL A 599 39.97 -48.47 -73.23
C VAL A 599 40.11 -47.10 -73.89
N ALA A 600 39.74 -46.03 -73.18
CA ALA A 600 39.91 -44.65 -73.66
C ALA A 600 41.38 -44.33 -73.93
N ASP A 601 42.30 -44.75 -73.05
CA ASP A 601 43.73 -44.62 -73.23
C ASP A 601 44.25 -45.37 -74.45
N ALA A 602 43.86 -46.64 -74.60
CA ALA A 602 44.24 -47.42 -75.78
C ALA A 602 43.76 -46.77 -77.09
N ARG A 603 42.57 -46.14 -77.09
CA ARG A 603 42.03 -45.40 -78.23
C ARG A 603 42.75 -44.09 -78.48
N MET A 604 43.06 -43.33 -77.44
CA MET A 604 43.87 -42.11 -77.53
C MET A 604 45.28 -42.42 -78.05
N TYR A 605 45.90 -43.50 -77.59
CA TYR A 605 47.19 -43.95 -78.08
C TYR A 605 47.13 -44.35 -79.56
N ARG A 606 46.07 -45.04 -79.99
CA ARG A 606 45.82 -45.31 -81.41
C ARG A 606 45.67 -44.02 -82.22
N ALA A 607 45.01 -42.99 -81.68
CA ALA A 607 44.88 -41.69 -82.34
C ALA A 607 46.26 -41.06 -82.57
N LYS A 608 47.14 -41.14 -81.56
CA LYS A 608 48.52 -40.69 -81.67
C LYS A 608 49.34 -41.48 -82.69
N ALA A 609 49.16 -42.80 -82.75
CA ALA A 609 49.86 -43.68 -83.69
C ALA A 609 49.39 -43.49 -85.15
N ALA A 610 48.10 -43.20 -85.35
CA ALA A 610 47.47 -43.01 -86.66
C ALA A 610 47.61 -41.57 -87.21
N GLY A 611 48.57 -40.79 -86.69
CA GLY A 611 48.88 -39.45 -87.19
C GLY A 611 48.44 -38.27 -86.32
N ARG A 612 47.90 -38.53 -85.12
CA ARG A 612 47.43 -37.51 -84.14
C ARG A 612 46.24 -36.69 -84.65
N ALA A 613 45.82 -35.67 -83.88
CA ALA A 613 44.75 -34.75 -84.26
C ALA A 613 43.43 -35.44 -84.64
N GLN A 614 43.02 -36.42 -83.84
CA GLN A 614 41.79 -37.18 -84.10
C GLN A 614 41.20 -37.75 -82.82
N VAL A 615 39.91 -38.08 -82.91
CA VAL A 615 39.12 -38.69 -81.84
C VAL A 615 38.82 -40.13 -82.24
N ILE A 616 39.25 -41.11 -81.46
CA ILE A 616 38.96 -42.52 -81.71
C ILE A 616 37.86 -43.01 -80.76
N ARG A 617 36.87 -43.69 -81.35
CA ARG A 617 35.73 -44.33 -80.67
C ARG A 617 35.59 -45.79 -81.12
N ALA A 618 34.65 -46.54 -80.55
CA ALA A 618 34.30 -47.85 -81.07
C ALA A 618 33.69 -47.72 -82.49
N ASP A 619 33.98 -48.68 -83.37
CA ASP A 619 33.23 -48.83 -84.63
C ASP A 619 31.81 -49.26 -84.29
N ALA A 620 30.82 -48.67 -84.97
CA ALA A 620 29.39 -48.85 -84.67
C ALA A 620 28.87 -50.26 -84.96
#